data_AF-A0A142L4J6-F1
#
_entry.id   AF-A0A142L4J6-F1
#
_cell.length_a   1.000
_cell.length_b   1.000
_cell.length_c   1.000
_cell.angle_alpha   90.00
_cell.angle_beta   90.00
_cell.angle_gamma   90.00
#
_symmetry.space_group_name_H-M   'P 1'
#
loop_
_entity.id
_entity.type
_entity.pdbx_description
1 polymer ?
#
loop_
_entity_poly.entity_id
_entity_poly.type
_entity_poly.pdbx_seq_one_letter_code
_entity_poly.pdbx_strand_id
1 'polypeptide(L)'
;MKRRITLICAFVILLGLVSCDTKPKANDDIILPPTVKGSILMVNEGNFQFGNASLTVYDVNQDKIYTDVFAQTNGRKLGDVFQSITIANGKAYLVVNNSQKIEIINPDNYQSIGTITGFTSPRYMLAVNTNKAYVSEYYANCIRIVDLNANTIIGSIKMDGWMDEMVLLNGKVYVTNVKKNYILRIDISTDEVTDTIPVVYGSVSMQVDSSNNLWVLSKGDLANQGIHPSLQRINPITDSVEQTFPLTFSETDVSRLRISKNKSRLYWLSKNVFKHDIGAQTISTIPFIRSVNQNFYGLGVNPQTDELYISDAKDFVQQSVIQRYRKNGTFSGEFKAGIITGDFYFYYP
;
A
#
# COMPACT_ATOMS: atom_id res chain seq x y z
N MET A 1 -15.33 -80.91 -7.21
CA MET A 1 -14.08 -81.61 -7.58
C MET A 1 -13.98 -81.74 -9.09
N LYS A 2 -12.97 -81.12 -9.72
CA LYS A 2 -12.37 -81.42 -11.05
C LYS A 2 -11.37 -80.28 -11.33
N ARG A 3 -10.13 -80.42 -10.88
CA ARG A 3 -8.92 -80.87 -11.62
C ARG A 3 -8.48 -79.92 -12.76
N ARG A 4 -7.31 -79.34 -12.50
CA ARG A 4 -6.41 -78.49 -13.31
C ARG A 4 -6.14 -79.04 -14.70
N ILE A 5 -5.88 -78.17 -15.70
CA ILE A 5 -4.74 -78.27 -16.63
C ILE A 5 -4.27 -76.86 -17.01
N THR A 6 -2.97 -76.64 -16.85
CA THR A 6 -2.14 -75.47 -17.19
C THR A 6 -1.96 -75.34 -18.71
N LEU A 7 -2.02 -74.12 -19.26
CA LEU A 7 -1.36 -73.82 -20.54
C LEU A 7 -0.54 -72.53 -20.41
N ILE A 8 0.73 -72.67 -20.76
CA ILE A 8 1.79 -71.67 -20.75
C ILE A 8 1.67 -70.84 -22.03
N CYS A 9 1.57 -69.52 -21.91
CA CYS A 9 1.92 -68.59 -22.98
C CYS A 9 2.77 -67.46 -22.39
N ALA A 10 4.07 -67.54 -22.64
CA ALA A 10 5.01 -66.46 -22.37
C ALA A 10 4.74 -65.31 -23.35
N PHE A 11 4.41 -64.13 -22.83
CA PHE A 11 4.43 -62.89 -23.61
C PHE A 11 5.35 -61.91 -22.89
N VAL A 12 6.61 -61.90 -23.35
CA VAL A 12 7.60 -60.90 -22.98
C VAL A 12 7.23 -59.61 -23.70
N ILE A 13 6.59 -58.67 -23.01
CA ILE A 13 6.43 -57.30 -23.50
C ILE A 13 7.67 -56.53 -23.08
N LEU A 14 8.51 -56.27 -24.08
CA LEU A 14 9.69 -55.41 -24.02
C LEU A 14 9.23 -53.99 -23.67
N LEU A 15 9.32 -53.61 -22.40
CA LEU A 15 9.20 -52.22 -21.96
C LEU A 15 10.41 -51.45 -22.49
N GLY A 16 10.21 -50.76 -23.62
CA GLY A 16 11.14 -49.77 -24.12
C GLY A 16 11.29 -48.65 -23.08
N LEU A 17 12.46 -48.59 -22.44
CA LEU A 17 12.90 -47.43 -21.68
C LEU A 17 13.12 -46.29 -22.66
N VAL A 18 12.10 -45.46 -22.88
CA VAL A 18 12.26 -44.13 -23.45
C VAL A 18 12.93 -43.27 -22.37
N SER A 19 14.26 -43.29 -22.37
CA SER A 19 15.06 -42.30 -21.67
C SER A 19 14.87 -40.96 -22.37
N CYS A 20 13.87 -40.20 -21.92
CA CYS A 20 13.79 -38.79 -22.25
C CYS A 20 14.89 -38.09 -21.43
N ASP A 21 16.01 -37.80 -22.09
CA ASP A 21 17.00 -36.82 -21.64
C ASP A 21 16.29 -35.47 -21.52
N THR A 22 15.63 -35.25 -20.38
CA THR A 22 15.27 -33.91 -19.95
C THR A 22 16.54 -33.28 -19.44
N LYS A 23 17.34 -32.75 -20.38
CA LYS A 23 18.30 -31.69 -20.03
C LYS A 23 17.54 -30.70 -19.15
N PRO A 24 18.04 -30.34 -17.96
CA PRO A 24 17.42 -29.28 -17.19
C PRO A 24 17.34 -28.09 -18.11
N LYS A 25 16.13 -27.53 -18.29
CA LYS A 25 15.96 -26.25 -18.95
C LYS A 25 16.99 -25.32 -18.33
N ALA A 26 17.80 -24.69 -19.18
CA ALA A 26 18.69 -23.61 -18.75
C ALA A 26 17.86 -22.67 -17.85
N ASN A 27 18.46 -22.22 -16.73
CA ASN A 27 17.87 -21.16 -15.92
C ASN A 27 17.39 -20.07 -16.90
N ASP A 28 16.08 -19.84 -16.98
CA ASP A 28 15.60 -18.57 -17.50
C ASP A 28 16.22 -17.54 -16.55
N ASP A 29 17.24 -16.82 -17.03
CA ASP A 29 17.90 -15.79 -16.24
C ASP A 29 16.82 -14.92 -15.63
N ILE A 30 16.78 -14.84 -14.29
CA ILE A 30 15.85 -13.99 -13.58
C ILE A 30 16.15 -12.54 -14.01
N ILE A 31 15.37 -12.02 -14.96
CA ILE A 31 15.54 -10.64 -15.40
C ILE A 31 14.93 -9.75 -14.33
N LEU A 32 15.74 -9.35 -13.36
CA LEU A 32 15.36 -8.35 -12.36
C LEU A 32 15.25 -6.95 -13.00
N PRO A 33 14.46 -6.03 -12.41
CA PRO A 33 14.42 -4.65 -12.88
C PRO A 33 15.80 -3.99 -12.71
N PRO A 34 16.34 -3.32 -13.73
CA PRO A 34 17.58 -2.56 -13.59
C PRO A 34 17.32 -1.26 -12.82
N THR A 35 17.66 -1.23 -11.52
CA THR A 35 17.51 -0.06 -10.60
C THR A 35 16.06 0.43 -10.41
N VAL A 36 15.75 0.98 -9.23
CA VAL A 36 14.38 1.46 -8.92
C VAL A 36 14.13 2.86 -9.46
N LYS A 37 15.14 3.70 -9.67
CA LYS A 37 14.95 5.11 -10.07
C LYS A 37 14.15 5.20 -11.37
N GLY A 38 12.98 5.83 -11.30
CA GLY A 38 12.01 5.87 -12.40
C GLY A 38 10.95 4.76 -12.38
N SER A 39 10.85 3.99 -11.28
CA SER A 39 9.94 2.86 -11.14
C SER A 39 8.81 3.13 -10.16
N ILE A 40 7.72 2.37 -10.34
CA ILE A 40 6.58 2.31 -9.43
C ILE A 40 6.62 0.97 -8.70
N LEU A 41 6.79 1.02 -7.38
CA LEU A 41 6.69 -0.13 -6.50
C LEU A 41 5.22 -0.33 -6.11
N MET A 42 4.72 -1.54 -6.29
CA MET A 42 3.33 -1.90 -6.04
C MET A 42 3.26 -2.89 -4.88
N VAL A 43 2.44 -2.54 -3.91
CA VAL A 43 2.21 -3.30 -2.69
C VAL A 43 1.09 -4.29 -2.95
N ASN A 44 1.43 -5.57 -3.11
CA ASN A 44 0.43 -6.63 -3.23
C ASN A 44 0.26 -7.30 -1.87
N GLU A 45 -0.87 -7.06 -1.22
CA GLU A 45 -1.17 -7.59 0.11
C GLU A 45 -1.12 -9.12 0.11
N GLY A 46 -1.64 -9.74 -0.95
CA GLY A 46 -1.95 -11.16 -0.93
C GLY A 46 -3.16 -11.45 -0.03
N ASN A 47 -3.50 -12.73 0.09
CA ASN A 47 -4.60 -13.18 0.92
C ASN A 47 -4.12 -13.41 2.35
N PHE A 48 -4.91 -12.95 3.32
CA PHE A 48 -4.66 -13.18 4.74
C PHE A 48 -4.49 -14.68 5.02
N GLN A 49 -3.38 -15.05 5.69
CA GLN A 49 -2.96 -16.41 6.04
C GLN A 49 -2.43 -17.31 4.90
N PHE A 50 -2.20 -16.77 3.70
CA PHE A 50 -1.68 -17.55 2.56
C PHE A 50 -0.17 -17.40 2.34
N GLY A 51 0.46 -16.42 2.98
CA GLY A 51 1.87 -16.09 2.82
C GLY A 51 2.23 -15.77 1.38
N ASN A 52 1.33 -15.15 0.61
CA ASN A 52 1.47 -14.86 -0.82
C ASN A 52 1.56 -13.35 -1.11
N ALA A 53 1.95 -12.54 -0.13
CA ALA A 53 2.27 -11.14 -0.34
C ALA A 53 3.48 -11.01 -1.27
N SER A 54 3.48 -9.99 -2.15
CA SER A 54 4.53 -9.84 -3.16
C SER A 54 4.80 -8.37 -3.50
N LEU A 55 6.00 -8.09 -4.00
CA LEU A 55 6.38 -6.79 -4.54
C LEU A 55 6.35 -6.83 -6.06
N THR A 56 5.51 -6.03 -6.69
CA THR A 56 5.56 -5.80 -8.15
C THR A 56 6.29 -4.50 -8.42
N VAL A 57 7.15 -4.48 -9.44
CA VAL A 57 7.88 -3.29 -9.90
C VAL A 57 7.47 -3.01 -11.34
N TYR A 58 7.10 -1.76 -11.60
CA TYR A 58 6.88 -1.25 -12.94
C TYR A 58 7.94 -0.22 -13.30
N ASP A 59 8.79 -0.56 -14.28
CA ASP A 59 9.72 0.38 -14.90
C ASP A 59 8.96 1.19 -15.94
N VAL A 60 8.73 2.48 -15.62
CA VAL A 60 7.96 3.39 -16.47
C VAL A 60 8.73 3.76 -17.74
N ASN A 61 10.06 3.75 -17.72
CA ASN A 61 10.89 4.13 -18.86
C ASN A 61 10.91 3.03 -19.93
N GLN A 62 10.90 1.77 -19.50
CA GLN A 62 10.93 0.60 -20.38
C GLN A 62 9.53 0.01 -20.65
N ASP A 63 8.49 0.56 -20.02
CA ASP A 63 7.14 0.00 -19.99
C ASP A 63 7.11 -1.49 -19.60
N LYS A 64 7.91 -1.88 -18.59
CA LYS A 64 8.13 -3.28 -18.22
C LYS A 64 7.72 -3.59 -16.78
N ILE A 65 6.99 -4.69 -16.61
CA ILE A 65 6.47 -5.18 -15.34
C ILE A 65 7.27 -6.37 -14.85
N TYR A 66 7.62 -6.35 -13.57
CA TYR A 66 8.31 -7.43 -12.88
C TYR A 66 7.48 -7.79 -11.64
N THR A 67 6.91 -8.99 -11.61
CA THR A 67 6.04 -9.43 -10.50
C THR A 67 6.81 -10.25 -9.48
N ASP A 68 6.51 -10.12 -8.20
CA ASP A 68 7.15 -10.89 -7.12
C ASP A 68 8.69 -10.77 -7.11
N VAL A 69 9.17 -9.54 -7.31
CA VAL A 69 10.61 -9.23 -7.38
C VAL A 69 11.35 -9.62 -6.11
N PHE A 70 10.69 -9.49 -4.95
CA PHE A 70 11.29 -9.89 -3.68
C PHE A 70 11.64 -11.38 -3.65
N ALA A 71 10.70 -12.26 -4.00
CA ALA A 71 10.94 -13.70 -3.94
C ALA A 71 11.94 -14.16 -4.99
N GLN A 72 11.88 -13.59 -6.19
CA GLN A 72 12.85 -13.86 -7.26
C GLN A 72 14.27 -13.47 -6.86
N THR A 73 14.45 -12.35 -6.14
CA THR A 73 15.78 -11.88 -5.74
C THR A 73 16.32 -12.62 -4.51
N ASN A 74 15.45 -12.92 -3.54
CA ASN A 74 15.86 -13.38 -2.22
C ASN A 74 15.64 -14.88 -1.98
N GLY A 75 15.07 -15.61 -2.95
CA GLY A 75 14.83 -17.05 -2.86
C GLY A 75 13.79 -17.45 -1.80
N ARG A 76 13.01 -16.50 -1.27
CA ARG A 76 11.97 -16.73 -0.26
C ARG A 76 10.81 -15.75 -0.41
N LYS A 77 9.62 -16.15 0.04
CA LYS A 77 8.44 -15.26 0.02
C LYS A 77 8.62 -14.06 0.96
N LEU A 78 7.97 -12.94 0.61
CA LEU A 78 7.98 -11.71 1.41
C LEU A 78 7.26 -11.92 2.76
N GLY A 79 6.08 -12.54 2.71
CA GLY A 79 5.27 -12.86 3.87
C GLY A 79 3.78 -12.80 3.57
N ASP A 80 3.01 -12.31 4.54
CA ASP A 80 1.55 -12.29 4.56
C ASP A 80 1.05 -10.87 4.87
N VAL A 81 0.19 -10.33 3.99
CA VAL A 81 -0.34 -8.96 4.03
C VAL A 81 0.79 -7.91 3.99
N PHE A 82 1.36 -7.69 2.81
CA PHE A 82 2.26 -6.56 2.57
C PHE A 82 1.45 -5.26 2.50
N GLN A 83 1.65 -4.35 3.44
CA GLN A 83 0.74 -3.25 3.71
C GLN A 83 1.20 -1.90 3.16
N SER A 84 2.49 -1.57 3.28
CA SER A 84 3.01 -0.26 2.87
C SER A 84 4.52 -0.30 2.66
N ILE A 85 5.06 0.74 2.01
CA ILE A 85 6.49 0.95 1.82
C ILE A 85 6.89 2.29 2.41
N THR A 86 8.11 2.39 2.92
CA THR A 86 8.76 3.67 3.18
C THR A 86 10.16 3.64 2.61
N ILE A 87 10.56 4.69 1.90
CA ILE A 87 11.93 4.82 1.42
C ILE A 87 12.60 5.89 2.27
N ALA A 88 13.67 5.52 2.97
CA ALA A 88 14.43 6.41 3.83
C ALA A 88 15.89 5.98 3.89
N ASN A 89 16.81 6.95 3.87
CA ASN A 89 18.26 6.72 3.95
C ASN A 89 18.78 5.68 2.95
N GLY A 90 18.28 5.70 1.71
CA GLY A 90 18.70 4.74 0.66
C GLY A 90 18.22 3.31 0.87
N LYS A 91 17.32 3.05 1.82
CA LYS A 91 16.70 1.75 2.07
C LYS A 91 15.20 1.80 1.76
N ALA A 92 14.64 0.70 1.31
CA ALA A 92 13.19 0.52 1.25
C ALA A 92 12.74 -0.42 2.38
N TYR A 93 11.81 0.07 3.20
CA TYR A 93 11.21 -0.62 4.33
C TYR A 93 9.85 -1.13 3.90
N LEU A 94 9.71 -2.45 3.79
CA LEU A 94 8.48 -3.12 3.38
C LEU A 94 7.72 -3.58 4.63
N VAL A 95 6.59 -2.94 4.92
CA VAL A 95 5.79 -3.24 6.11
C VAL A 95 4.90 -4.44 5.84
N VAL A 96 5.16 -5.57 6.50
CA VAL A 96 4.45 -6.84 6.26
C VAL A 96 3.60 -7.17 7.48
N ASN A 97 2.34 -6.74 7.42
CA ASN A 97 1.40 -6.64 8.54
C ASN A 97 1.21 -7.97 9.27
N ASN A 98 0.72 -9.01 8.59
CA ASN A 98 0.43 -10.29 9.24
C ASN A 98 1.67 -11.17 9.41
N SER A 99 2.84 -10.70 8.97
CA SER A 99 4.15 -11.28 9.28
C SER A 99 4.87 -10.58 10.43
N GLN A 100 4.23 -9.60 11.10
CA GLN A 100 4.74 -8.97 12.32
C GLN A 100 6.16 -8.38 12.17
N LYS A 101 6.48 -7.91 10.96
CA LYS A 101 7.83 -7.44 10.61
C LYS A 101 7.83 -6.28 9.63
N ILE A 102 8.95 -5.59 9.59
CA ILE A 102 9.35 -4.73 8.48
C ILE A 102 10.58 -5.37 7.83
N GLU A 103 10.45 -5.75 6.57
CA GLU A 103 11.56 -6.26 5.76
C GLU A 103 12.31 -5.07 5.16
N ILE A 104 13.65 -5.08 5.22
CA ILE A 104 14.47 -3.98 4.70
C ILE A 104 15.19 -4.49 3.47
N ILE A 105 15.01 -3.80 2.34
CA ILE A 105 15.71 -4.11 1.10
C ILE A 105 16.59 -2.95 0.65
N ASN A 106 17.69 -3.27 -0.04
CA ASN A 106 18.34 -2.32 -0.91
C ASN A 106 17.41 -2.09 -2.10
N PRO A 107 16.92 -0.86 -2.36
CA PRO A 107 16.05 -0.62 -3.49
C PRO A 107 16.74 -1.01 -4.80
N ASP A 108 18.00 -0.64 -5.02
CA ASP A 108 18.66 -0.73 -6.33
C ASP A 108 18.78 -2.16 -6.88
N ASN A 109 18.76 -3.17 -6.01
CA ASN A 109 18.88 -4.58 -6.40
C ASN A 109 17.86 -5.51 -5.71
N TYR A 110 16.93 -4.97 -4.92
CA TYR A 110 15.88 -5.68 -4.19
C TYR A 110 16.35 -6.75 -3.18
N GLN A 111 17.64 -6.79 -2.87
CA GLN A 111 18.18 -7.73 -1.89
C GLN A 111 17.74 -7.31 -0.48
N SER A 112 17.29 -8.28 0.29
CA SER A 112 17.07 -8.15 1.73
C SER A 112 18.40 -7.85 2.40
N ILE A 113 18.42 -6.76 3.18
CA ILE A 113 19.57 -6.29 3.94
C ILE A 113 19.28 -6.27 5.45
N GLY A 114 18.09 -6.70 5.87
CA GLY A 114 17.72 -6.77 7.27
C GLY A 114 16.22 -6.94 7.48
N THR A 115 15.84 -7.09 8.75
CA THR A 115 14.44 -7.15 9.15
C THR A 115 14.30 -6.56 10.55
N ILE A 116 13.25 -5.78 10.76
CA ILE A 116 12.83 -5.29 12.08
C ILE A 116 11.66 -6.17 12.54
N THR A 117 11.75 -6.72 13.75
CA THR A 117 10.73 -7.60 14.34
C THR A 117 10.26 -7.05 15.69
N GLY A 118 9.27 -7.70 16.31
CA GLY A 118 8.69 -7.26 17.59
C GLY A 118 7.42 -6.42 17.44
N PHE A 119 6.86 -6.35 16.23
CA PHE A 119 5.56 -5.75 15.96
C PHE A 119 4.42 -6.74 16.25
N THR A 120 3.26 -6.22 16.60
CA THR A 120 1.98 -6.95 16.68
C THR A 120 1.31 -7.05 15.31
N SER A 121 1.22 -5.94 14.56
CA SER A 121 0.56 -5.91 13.25
C SER A 121 0.87 -4.56 12.57
N PRO A 122 2.10 -4.35 12.05
CA PRO A 122 2.54 -3.03 11.62
C PRO A 122 1.76 -2.58 10.37
N ARG A 123 1.48 -1.28 10.28
CA ARG A 123 0.60 -0.70 9.25
C ARG A 123 1.36 0.25 8.34
N TYR A 124 1.80 1.39 8.88
CA TYR A 124 2.51 2.41 8.13
C TYR A 124 3.76 2.83 8.89
N MET A 125 4.84 3.02 8.14
CA MET A 125 6.08 3.60 8.65
C MET A 125 6.21 5.04 8.16
N LEU A 126 6.73 5.92 9.00
CA LEU A 126 7.02 7.31 8.65
C LEU A 126 8.40 7.67 9.21
N ALA A 127 9.37 7.90 8.35
CA ALA A 127 10.65 8.48 8.76
C ALA A 127 10.39 9.93 9.22
N VAL A 128 10.65 10.21 10.50
CA VAL A 128 10.43 11.54 11.09
C VAL A 128 11.69 12.40 11.09
N ASN A 129 12.86 11.76 10.94
CA ASN A 129 14.15 12.37 10.62
C ASN A 129 15.11 11.28 10.09
N THR A 130 16.40 11.59 9.96
CA THR A 130 17.40 10.63 9.43
C THR A 130 17.70 9.47 10.38
N ASN A 131 17.38 9.56 11.67
CA ASN A 131 17.72 8.55 12.66
C ASN A 131 16.51 7.79 13.18
N LYS A 132 15.31 8.36 13.05
CA LYS A 132 14.10 7.89 13.72
C LYS A 132 12.92 7.76 12.76
N ALA A 133 12.15 6.70 12.93
CA ALA A 133 10.87 6.50 12.27
C ALA A 133 9.80 6.07 13.26
N TYR A 134 8.56 6.40 12.94
CA TYR A 134 7.38 5.94 13.65
C TYR A 134 6.70 4.83 12.84
N VAL A 135 6.15 3.83 13.54
CA VAL A 135 5.40 2.74 12.92
C VAL A 135 4.07 2.59 13.64
N SER A 136 2.98 2.81 12.91
CA SER A 136 1.64 2.53 13.40
C SER A 136 1.37 1.02 13.35
N GLU A 137 0.52 0.55 14.25
CA GLU A 137 0.18 -0.87 14.34
C GLU A 137 -1.32 -1.06 14.54
N TYR A 138 -1.86 -2.07 13.88
CA TYR A 138 -3.19 -2.57 14.16
C TYR A 138 -3.18 -3.37 15.48
N TYR A 139 -4.27 -3.31 16.23
CA TYR A 139 -4.41 -3.95 17.55
C TYR A 139 -3.39 -3.55 18.64
N ALA A 140 -2.60 -2.49 18.44
CA ALA A 140 -1.74 -1.94 19.47
C ALA A 140 -2.20 -0.54 19.91
N ASN A 141 -2.10 -0.26 21.20
CA ASN A 141 -2.40 1.05 21.79
C ASN A 141 -1.15 1.95 21.81
N CYS A 142 -0.36 1.91 20.74
CA CYS A 142 0.87 2.69 20.63
C CYS A 142 1.34 2.86 19.18
N ILE A 143 2.22 3.84 18.98
CA ILE A 143 3.09 3.95 17.81
C ILE A 143 4.49 3.51 18.22
N ARG A 144 5.13 2.61 17.46
CA ARG A 144 6.51 2.19 17.73
C ARG A 144 7.50 3.22 17.24
N ILE A 145 8.58 3.39 17.99
CA ILE A 145 9.72 4.22 17.61
C ILE A 145 10.84 3.29 17.16
N VAL A 146 11.32 3.50 15.94
CA VAL A 146 12.38 2.71 15.30
C VAL A 146 13.62 3.58 15.11
N ASP A 147 14.77 3.06 15.51
CA ASP A 147 16.09 3.59 15.14
C ASP A 147 16.46 3.10 13.72
N LEU A 148 16.68 4.03 12.79
CA LEU A 148 16.98 3.77 11.38
C LEU A 148 18.44 3.37 11.11
N ASN A 149 19.33 3.62 12.07
CA ASN A 149 20.73 3.21 12.01
C ASN A 149 20.87 1.77 12.48
N ALA A 150 20.30 1.45 13.64
CA ALA A 150 20.32 0.10 14.21
C ALA A 150 19.27 -0.84 13.59
N ASN A 151 18.24 -0.28 12.93
CA ASN A 151 17.06 -1.01 12.44
C ASN A 151 16.34 -1.80 13.55
N THR A 152 16.13 -1.16 14.71
CA THR A 152 15.51 -1.79 15.89
C THR A 152 14.42 -0.91 16.48
N ILE A 153 13.42 -1.53 17.12
CA ILE A 153 12.45 -0.81 17.94
C ILE A 153 13.15 -0.34 19.22
N ILE A 154 13.12 0.96 19.50
CA ILE A 154 13.76 1.60 20.67
C ILE A 154 12.77 2.14 21.68
N GLY A 155 11.48 2.18 21.35
CA GLY A 155 10.46 2.71 22.24
C GLY A 155 9.07 2.72 21.61
N SER A 156 8.15 3.41 22.28
CA SER A 156 6.79 3.58 21.78
C SER A 156 6.13 4.81 22.39
N ILE A 157 5.25 5.45 21.60
CA ILE A 157 4.39 6.53 22.03
C ILE A 157 3.03 5.93 22.38
N LYS A 158 2.59 6.08 23.64
CA LYS A 158 1.33 5.51 24.12
C LYS A 158 0.13 6.24 23.50
N MET A 159 -0.88 5.47 23.12
CA MET A 159 -2.09 5.94 22.47
C MET A 159 -3.34 5.31 23.09
N ASP A 160 -4.51 5.89 22.80
CA ASP A 160 -5.80 5.26 23.05
C ASP A 160 -6.37 4.66 21.75
N GLY A 161 -6.14 3.36 21.57
CA GLY A 161 -6.52 2.61 20.37
C GLY A 161 -5.42 2.54 19.31
N TRP A 162 -5.70 1.77 18.26
CA TRP A 162 -4.82 1.69 17.10
C TRP A 162 -4.93 2.93 16.23
N MET A 163 -3.82 3.24 15.57
CA MET A 163 -3.66 4.39 14.68
C MET A 163 -3.33 3.90 13.28
N ASP A 164 -3.54 4.74 12.26
CA ASP A 164 -3.33 4.33 10.86
C ASP A 164 -2.26 5.20 10.16
N GLU A 165 -2.63 5.94 9.11
CA GLU A 165 -1.70 6.78 8.33
C GLU A 165 -1.17 7.97 9.16
N MET A 166 0.06 8.37 8.85
CA MET A 166 0.77 9.46 9.50
C MET A 166 1.33 10.46 8.48
N VAL A 167 1.36 11.74 8.84
CA VAL A 167 1.95 12.81 8.03
C VAL A 167 2.86 13.67 8.89
N LEU A 168 4.10 13.88 8.44
CA LEU A 168 5.03 14.83 9.05
C LEU A 168 4.83 16.22 8.43
N LEU A 169 4.60 17.23 9.27
CA LEU A 169 4.45 18.62 8.87
C LEU A 169 4.91 19.56 9.99
N ASN A 170 5.81 20.49 9.68
CA ASN A 170 6.32 21.50 10.62
C ASN A 170 6.84 20.93 11.96
N GLY A 171 7.60 19.83 11.90
CA GLY A 171 8.16 19.17 13.09
C GLY A 171 7.14 18.40 13.94
N LYS A 172 5.90 18.28 13.46
CA LYS A 172 4.81 17.56 14.12
C LYS A 172 4.37 16.40 13.25
N VAL A 173 4.02 15.29 13.87
CA VAL A 173 3.37 14.16 13.19
C VAL A 173 1.89 14.19 13.48
N TYR A 174 1.08 14.22 12.43
CA TYR A 174 -0.36 14.09 12.49
C TYR A 174 -0.73 12.63 12.22
N VAL A 175 -1.67 12.08 12.98
CA VAL A 175 -1.99 10.65 12.94
C VAL A 175 -3.49 10.44 12.84
N THR A 176 -3.93 9.62 11.87
CA THR A 176 -5.34 9.27 11.71
C THR A 176 -5.80 8.21 12.71
N ASN A 177 -7.09 8.24 13.01
CA ASN A 177 -7.76 7.24 13.82
C ASN A 177 -9.15 6.92 13.27
N VAL A 178 -9.33 5.65 12.88
CA VAL A 178 -10.54 5.15 12.20
C VAL A 178 -11.74 4.96 13.15
N LYS A 179 -11.57 5.21 14.45
CA LYS A 179 -12.60 5.06 15.51
C LYS A 179 -12.76 6.30 16.38
N LYS A 180 -12.21 7.45 15.98
CA LYS A 180 -12.30 8.71 16.74
C LYS A 180 -12.75 9.85 15.83
N ASN A 181 -13.24 10.92 16.45
CA ASN A 181 -13.61 12.20 15.84
C ASN A 181 -12.50 13.25 16.01
N TYR A 182 -11.24 12.80 16.04
CA TYR A 182 -10.06 13.65 16.07
C TYR A 182 -8.89 12.93 15.39
N ILE A 183 -7.91 13.73 14.94
CA ILE A 183 -6.56 13.25 14.64
C ILE A 183 -5.63 13.62 15.79
N LEU A 184 -4.57 12.84 16.00
CA LEU A 184 -3.57 13.15 17.01
C LEU A 184 -2.45 13.99 16.44
N ARG A 185 -1.80 14.77 17.32
CA ARG A 185 -0.57 15.49 17.03
C ARG A 185 0.53 15.06 17.97
N ILE A 186 1.68 14.72 17.41
CA ILE A 186 2.87 14.26 18.14
C ILE A 186 4.02 15.23 17.86
N ASP A 187 4.75 15.63 18.90
CA ASP A 187 6.00 16.36 18.75
C ASP A 187 7.16 15.37 18.56
N ILE A 188 7.94 15.54 17.48
CA ILE A 188 9.03 14.62 17.16
C ILE A 188 10.27 14.78 18.03
N SER A 189 10.38 15.91 18.76
CA SER A 189 11.48 16.18 19.67
C SER A 189 11.32 15.49 21.02
N THR A 190 10.07 15.35 21.48
CA THR A 190 9.75 14.70 22.77
C THR A 190 9.20 13.29 22.62
N ASP A 191 8.76 12.88 21.42
CA ASP A 191 8.04 11.62 21.20
C ASP A 191 6.73 11.55 21.99
N GLU A 192 6.05 12.67 22.19
CA GLU A 192 4.81 12.75 22.98
C GLU A 192 3.62 13.28 22.18
N VAL A 193 2.43 12.79 22.51
CA VAL A 193 1.17 13.37 22.05
C VAL A 193 1.02 14.73 22.70
N THR A 194 0.99 15.78 21.88
CA THR A 194 0.83 17.15 22.36
C THR A 194 -0.60 17.63 22.34
N ASP A 195 -1.41 17.11 21.41
CA ASP A 195 -2.80 17.57 21.23
C ASP A 195 -3.61 16.65 20.33
N THR A 196 -4.90 16.99 20.20
CA THR A 196 -5.84 16.41 19.24
C THR A 196 -6.51 17.51 18.42
N ILE A 197 -6.81 17.25 17.15
CA ILE A 197 -7.54 18.18 16.30
C ILE A 197 -8.90 17.55 15.95
N PRO A 198 -10.03 18.20 16.26
CA PRO A 198 -11.34 17.68 15.93
C PRO A 198 -11.51 17.49 14.42
N VAL A 199 -11.98 16.32 14.02
CA VAL A 199 -12.33 15.97 12.64
C VAL A 199 -13.62 15.17 12.60
N VAL A 200 -14.15 14.93 11.41
CA VAL A 200 -15.24 13.99 11.20
C VAL A 200 -14.77 12.58 11.59
N TYR A 201 -15.67 11.82 12.21
CA TYR A 201 -15.38 10.48 12.73
C TYR A 201 -14.74 9.57 11.68
N GLY A 202 -13.69 8.86 12.10
CA GLY A 202 -13.05 7.81 11.31
C GLY A 202 -12.12 8.36 10.22
N SER A 203 -11.11 9.15 10.60
CA SER A 203 -10.06 9.56 9.67
C SER A 203 -9.27 8.36 9.16
N VAL A 204 -9.04 8.30 7.84
CA VAL A 204 -8.42 7.15 7.16
C VAL A 204 -7.18 7.52 6.36
N SER A 205 -7.08 8.75 5.85
CA SER A 205 -5.95 9.17 5.02
C SER A 205 -5.74 10.68 5.05
N MET A 206 -4.49 11.12 4.86
CA MET A 206 -4.12 12.53 4.92
C MET A 206 -3.13 12.93 3.82
N GLN A 207 -3.20 14.19 3.39
CA GLN A 207 -2.27 14.79 2.43
C GLN A 207 -1.96 16.24 2.81
N VAL A 208 -0.82 16.77 2.36
CA VAL A 208 -0.43 18.17 2.59
C VAL A 208 -0.37 18.91 1.26
N ASP A 209 -1.08 20.03 1.18
CA ASP A 209 -1.09 20.86 -0.04
C ASP A 209 0.15 21.77 -0.20
N SER A 210 0.19 22.55 -1.28
CA SER A 210 1.26 23.50 -1.57
C SER A 210 1.31 24.70 -0.61
N SER A 211 0.23 24.96 0.12
CA SER A 211 0.14 26.01 1.14
C SER A 211 0.37 25.48 2.56
N ASN A 212 0.84 24.23 2.68
CA ASN A 212 1.01 23.52 3.95
C ASN A 212 -0.28 23.33 4.75
N ASN A 213 -1.46 23.33 4.13
CA ASN A 213 -2.66 22.87 4.84
C ASN A 213 -2.71 21.34 4.85
N LEU A 214 -3.20 20.80 5.95
CA LEU A 214 -3.44 19.38 6.10
C LEU A 214 -4.85 19.05 5.61
N TRP A 215 -4.95 18.11 4.70
CA TRP A 215 -6.21 17.59 4.20
C TRP A 215 -6.47 16.21 4.79
N VAL A 216 -7.63 16.03 5.43
CA VAL A 216 -8.02 14.80 6.12
C VAL A 216 -9.26 14.21 5.46
N LEU A 217 -9.16 12.95 5.06
CA LEU A 217 -10.28 12.15 4.58
C LEU A 217 -10.79 11.26 5.71
N SER A 218 -12.08 11.40 6.02
CA SER A 218 -12.78 10.62 7.04
C SER A 218 -13.92 9.82 6.43
N LYS A 219 -14.08 8.56 6.85
CA LYS A 219 -15.13 7.65 6.37
C LYS A 219 -16.51 7.91 6.99
N GLY A 220 -16.56 8.67 8.08
CA GLY A 220 -17.79 8.88 8.82
C GLY A 220 -18.26 7.59 9.49
N ASP A 221 -19.55 7.57 9.83
CA ASP A 221 -20.23 6.41 10.41
C ASP A 221 -21.73 6.49 10.03
N LEU A 222 -22.00 6.49 8.73
CA LEU A 222 -23.34 6.76 8.21
C LEU A 222 -24.35 5.71 8.70
N ALA A 223 -23.94 4.45 8.72
CA ALA A 223 -24.82 3.33 9.07
C ALA A 223 -25.26 3.34 10.55
N ASN A 224 -24.39 3.76 11.48
CA ASN A 224 -24.67 3.70 12.92
C ASN A 224 -25.01 5.07 13.53
N GLN A 225 -24.38 6.15 13.06
CA GLN A 225 -24.50 7.49 13.65
C GLN A 225 -25.03 8.55 12.68
N GLY A 226 -25.30 8.21 11.42
CA GLY A 226 -25.72 9.17 10.41
C GLY A 226 -24.63 10.17 10.00
N ILE A 227 -23.36 9.89 10.33
CA ILE A 227 -22.23 10.76 10.03
C ILE A 227 -21.73 10.46 8.62
N HIS A 228 -21.85 11.42 7.70
CA HIS A 228 -21.32 11.27 6.35
C HIS A 228 -19.79 11.23 6.32
N PRO A 229 -19.17 10.50 5.37
CA PRO A 229 -17.77 10.69 5.05
C PRO A 229 -17.51 12.16 4.69
N SER A 230 -16.29 12.64 4.91
CA SER A 230 -15.95 14.04 4.70
C SER A 230 -14.50 14.23 4.31
N LEU A 231 -14.25 15.24 3.49
CA LEU A 231 -12.92 15.80 3.26
C LEU A 231 -12.81 17.12 4.02
N GLN A 232 -11.80 17.28 4.87
CA GLN A 232 -11.58 18.48 5.67
C GLN A 232 -10.23 19.11 5.39
N ARG A 233 -10.18 20.45 5.32
CA ARG A 233 -8.95 21.22 5.28
C ARG A 233 -8.67 21.81 6.66
N ILE A 234 -7.47 21.55 7.17
CA ILE A 234 -7.01 21.94 8.48
C ILE A 234 -5.80 22.84 8.33
N ASN A 235 -5.81 23.97 9.03
CA ASN A 235 -4.65 24.82 9.18
C ASN A 235 -3.77 24.28 10.31
N PRO A 236 -2.54 23.79 10.03
CA PRO A 236 -1.70 23.19 11.05
C PRO A 236 -1.02 24.20 11.99
N ILE A 237 -1.11 25.51 11.69
CA ILE A 237 -0.57 26.57 12.54
C ILE A 237 -1.56 26.89 13.67
N THR A 238 -2.85 26.97 13.33
CA THR A 238 -3.93 27.29 14.28
C THR A 238 -4.66 26.05 14.80
N ASP A 239 -4.32 24.87 14.28
CA ASP A 239 -4.97 23.58 14.59
C ASP A 239 -6.49 23.59 14.37
N SER A 240 -6.97 24.37 13.40
CA SER A 240 -8.39 24.57 13.17
C SER A 240 -8.83 24.04 11.81
N VAL A 241 -9.99 23.39 11.79
CA VAL A 241 -10.69 23.03 10.55
C VAL A 241 -11.21 24.30 9.88
N GLU A 242 -10.69 24.61 8.69
CA GLU A 242 -11.12 25.79 7.92
C GLU A 242 -12.27 25.46 6.96
N GLN A 243 -12.29 24.24 6.43
CA GLN A 243 -13.32 23.79 5.50
C GLN A 243 -13.68 22.33 5.76
N THR A 244 -14.96 22.01 5.63
CA THR A 244 -15.49 20.66 5.68
C THR A 244 -16.40 20.43 4.48
N PHE A 245 -16.10 19.39 3.70
CA PHE A 245 -16.87 18.96 2.55
C PHE A 245 -17.51 17.60 2.85
N PRO A 246 -18.79 17.56 3.24
CA PRO A 246 -19.52 16.31 3.36
C PRO A 246 -19.59 15.60 2.01
N LEU A 247 -19.29 14.31 2.02
CA LEU A 247 -19.28 13.44 0.85
C LEU A 247 -20.64 12.73 0.77
N THR A 248 -21.59 13.34 0.05
CA THR A 248 -23.01 12.90 0.03
C THR A 248 -23.36 12.03 -1.17
N PHE A 249 -22.39 11.30 -1.73
CA PHE A 249 -22.64 10.29 -2.76
C PHE A 249 -23.05 8.95 -2.13
N SER A 250 -23.61 8.03 -2.92
CA SER A 250 -24.25 6.80 -2.42
C SER A 250 -23.29 5.79 -1.77
N GLU A 251 -21.99 5.91 -2.02
CA GLU A 251 -20.96 4.96 -1.59
C GLU A 251 -20.12 5.62 -0.49
N THR A 252 -19.92 4.95 0.65
CA THR A 252 -19.33 5.58 1.85
C THR A 252 -17.95 5.06 2.23
N ASP A 253 -17.46 4.02 1.55
CA ASP A 253 -16.13 3.47 1.81
C ASP A 253 -15.06 4.30 1.10
N VAL A 254 -14.65 5.38 1.77
CA VAL A 254 -13.62 6.30 1.27
C VAL A 254 -12.23 5.83 1.68
N SER A 255 -11.27 5.93 0.77
CA SER A 255 -9.88 5.54 1.05
C SER A 255 -8.88 6.20 0.10
N ARG A 256 -7.59 6.01 0.38
CA ARG A 256 -6.47 6.37 -0.50
C ARG A 256 -6.49 7.84 -0.95
N LEU A 257 -6.47 8.78 0.00
CA LEU A 257 -6.30 10.19 -0.38
C LEU A 257 -4.92 10.38 -1.00
N ARG A 258 -4.88 10.92 -2.22
CA ARG A 258 -3.67 11.22 -3.00
C ARG A 258 -3.73 12.65 -3.49
N ILE A 259 -2.58 13.19 -3.87
CA ILE A 259 -2.44 14.59 -4.29
C ILE A 259 -1.65 14.68 -5.60
N SER A 260 -1.99 15.65 -6.44
CA SER A 260 -1.28 15.96 -7.68
C SER A 260 0.15 16.43 -7.42
N LYS A 261 1.00 16.35 -8.45
CA LYS A 261 2.40 16.80 -8.45
C LYS A 261 2.59 18.19 -7.87
N ASN A 262 1.79 19.15 -8.35
CA ASN A 262 1.84 20.55 -7.93
C ASN A 262 1.08 20.81 -6.62
N LYS A 263 0.56 19.76 -5.97
CA LYS A 263 -0.23 19.82 -4.75
C LYS A 263 -1.44 20.76 -4.85
N SER A 264 -2.10 20.80 -6.00
CA SER A 264 -3.27 21.66 -6.26
C SER A 264 -4.59 20.89 -6.38
N ARG A 265 -4.54 19.56 -6.45
CA ARG A 265 -5.72 18.70 -6.61
C ARG A 265 -5.56 17.42 -5.80
N LEU A 266 -6.63 17.05 -5.12
CA LEU A 266 -6.76 15.81 -4.37
C LEU A 266 -7.55 14.77 -5.18
N TYR A 267 -7.25 13.51 -4.94
CA TYR A 267 -7.94 12.34 -5.48
C TYR A 267 -8.17 11.32 -4.39
N TRP A 268 -9.28 10.59 -4.41
CA TRP A 268 -9.54 9.50 -3.47
C TRP A 268 -10.45 8.44 -4.10
N LEU A 269 -10.51 7.28 -3.46
CA LEU A 269 -11.46 6.23 -3.79
C LEU A 269 -12.71 6.37 -2.94
N SER A 270 -13.88 6.19 -3.58
CA SER A 270 -15.15 5.89 -2.93
C SER A 270 -15.99 5.05 -3.91
N LYS A 271 -15.61 3.77 -4.04
CA LYS A 271 -15.90 2.86 -5.17
C LYS A 271 -15.36 3.33 -6.52
N ASN A 272 -15.60 4.59 -6.87
CA ASN A 272 -15.06 5.29 -8.02
C ASN A 272 -13.90 6.20 -7.59
N VAL A 273 -13.18 6.79 -8.56
CA VAL A 273 -12.24 7.88 -8.24
C VAL A 273 -12.97 9.21 -8.27
N PHE A 274 -12.78 9.99 -7.21
CA PHE A 274 -13.22 11.38 -7.13
C PHE A 274 -12.02 12.32 -7.08
N LYS A 275 -12.27 13.61 -7.31
CA LYS A 275 -11.24 14.65 -7.23
C LYS A 275 -11.79 15.93 -6.62
N HIS A 276 -10.89 16.73 -6.06
CA HIS A 276 -11.19 18.07 -5.55
C HIS A 276 -10.02 19.01 -5.82
N ASP A 277 -10.29 20.13 -6.48
CA ASP A 277 -9.32 21.21 -6.64
C ASP A 277 -9.26 22.02 -5.34
N ILE A 278 -8.06 22.26 -4.81
CA ILE A 278 -7.84 22.78 -3.45
C ILE A 278 -8.44 24.17 -3.21
N GLY A 279 -8.63 24.97 -4.27
CA GLY A 279 -9.30 26.28 -4.21
C GLY A 279 -10.81 26.24 -4.40
N ALA A 280 -11.39 25.08 -4.73
CA ALA A 280 -12.82 24.97 -5.00
C ALA A 280 -13.63 25.08 -3.70
N GLN A 281 -14.74 25.81 -3.76
CA GLN A 281 -15.63 26.02 -2.59
C GLN A 281 -16.70 24.93 -2.45
N THR A 282 -16.83 24.07 -3.45
CA THR A 282 -17.79 22.95 -3.46
C THR A 282 -17.12 21.68 -3.93
N ILE A 283 -17.68 20.54 -3.50
CA ILE A 283 -17.21 19.22 -3.91
C ILE A 283 -18.14 18.65 -4.98
N SER A 284 -17.56 18.05 -6.03
CA SER A 284 -18.35 17.42 -7.08
C SER A 284 -18.82 16.04 -6.62
N THR A 285 -20.09 15.73 -6.86
CA THR A 285 -20.67 14.40 -6.65
C THR A 285 -20.53 13.50 -7.89
N ILE A 286 -19.99 14.03 -8.99
CA ILE A 286 -19.76 13.28 -10.23
C ILE A 286 -18.39 12.59 -10.12
N PRO A 287 -18.32 11.26 -10.26
CA PRO A 287 -17.04 10.56 -10.29
C PRO A 287 -16.14 11.07 -11.41
N PHE A 288 -14.85 11.21 -11.11
CA PHE A 288 -13.83 11.53 -12.10
C PHE A 288 -13.53 10.33 -13.00
N ILE A 289 -13.42 9.14 -12.41
CA ILE A 289 -13.23 7.86 -13.13
C ILE A 289 -14.17 6.82 -12.51
N ARG A 290 -14.93 6.09 -13.33
CA ARG A 290 -15.93 5.10 -12.89
C ARG A 290 -15.39 3.67 -12.88
N SER A 291 -15.69 2.91 -11.84
CA SER A 291 -15.25 1.53 -11.63
C SER A 291 -16.22 0.49 -12.22
N VAL A 292 -16.59 0.62 -13.49
CA VAL A 292 -17.68 -0.18 -14.12
C VAL A 292 -17.44 -1.70 -13.95
N ASN A 293 -18.16 -2.33 -13.01
CA ASN A 293 -17.99 -3.73 -12.58
C ASN A 293 -16.56 -4.08 -12.11
N GLN A 294 -15.88 -3.14 -11.44
CA GLN A 294 -14.51 -3.28 -10.95
C GLN A 294 -14.44 -2.95 -9.46
N ASN A 295 -13.51 -3.60 -8.76
CA ASN A 295 -13.27 -3.39 -7.33
C ASN A 295 -12.00 -2.55 -7.17
N PHE A 296 -12.14 -1.23 -7.32
CA PHE A 296 -11.03 -0.30 -7.10
C PHE A 296 -10.58 -0.35 -5.63
N TYR A 297 -9.27 -0.58 -5.42
CA TYR A 297 -8.73 -0.85 -4.08
C TYR A 297 -7.49 -0.01 -3.73
N GLY A 298 -6.63 0.23 -4.72
CA GLY A 298 -5.45 1.07 -4.62
C GLY A 298 -5.53 2.25 -5.57
N LEU A 299 -4.95 3.36 -5.16
CA LEU A 299 -4.86 4.58 -5.95
C LEU A 299 -3.49 5.23 -5.77
N GLY A 300 -2.83 5.55 -6.87
CA GLY A 300 -1.56 6.28 -6.91
C GLY A 300 -1.65 7.44 -7.91
N VAL A 301 -0.95 8.53 -7.61
CA VAL A 301 -0.78 9.67 -8.52
C VAL A 301 0.71 9.86 -8.74
N ASN A 302 1.14 9.80 -9.99
CA ASN A 302 2.55 9.95 -10.34
C ASN A 302 3.02 11.38 -10.05
N PRO A 303 3.99 11.58 -9.14
CA PRO A 303 4.44 12.91 -8.73
C PRO A 303 5.23 13.63 -9.83
N GLN A 304 5.56 12.98 -10.95
CA GLN A 304 6.25 13.59 -12.07
C GLN A 304 5.32 13.96 -13.23
N THR A 305 4.26 13.18 -13.46
CA THR A 305 3.42 13.29 -14.68
C THR A 305 1.94 13.57 -14.42
N ASP A 306 1.47 13.48 -13.16
CA ASP A 306 0.05 13.48 -12.80
C ASP A 306 -0.76 12.34 -13.43
N GLU A 307 -0.11 11.27 -13.89
CA GLU A 307 -0.82 10.05 -14.28
C GLU A 307 -1.35 9.31 -13.05
N LEU A 308 -2.57 8.78 -13.17
CA LEU A 308 -3.22 8.01 -12.12
C LEU A 308 -3.03 6.51 -12.38
N TYR A 309 -2.77 5.79 -11.31
CA TYR A 309 -2.67 4.33 -11.27
C TYR A 309 -3.74 3.83 -10.33
N ILE A 310 -4.62 2.96 -10.82
CA ILE A 310 -5.75 2.44 -10.06
C ILE A 310 -5.70 0.93 -10.12
N SER A 311 -5.71 0.26 -8.97
CA SER A 311 -5.81 -1.21 -8.95
C SER A 311 -7.27 -1.63 -8.87
N ASP A 312 -7.66 -2.53 -9.77
CA ASP A 312 -8.85 -3.35 -9.66
C ASP A 312 -8.46 -4.69 -9.02
N ALA A 313 -8.90 -4.90 -7.77
CA ALA A 313 -8.65 -6.12 -7.01
C ALA A 313 -9.41 -7.35 -7.55
N LYS A 314 -10.27 -7.16 -8.56
CA LYS A 314 -11.09 -8.20 -9.17
C LYS A 314 -11.99 -8.86 -8.14
N ASP A 315 -11.71 -10.09 -7.74
CA ASP A 315 -12.45 -10.88 -6.76
C ASP A 315 -11.67 -11.07 -5.46
N PHE A 316 -10.57 -10.34 -5.28
CA PHE A 316 -9.63 -10.47 -4.16
C PHE A 316 -8.91 -11.82 -4.11
N VAL A 317 -8.97 -12.64 -5.16
CA VAL A 317 -8.28 -13.94 -5.26
C VAL A 317 -7.30 -13.94 -6.43
N GLN A 318 -7.74 -13.47 -7.59
CA GLN A 318 -6.88 -13.37 -8.77
C GLN A 318 -5.94 -12.16 -8.71
N GLN A 319 -4.96 -12.13 -9.63
CA GLN A 319 -4.09 -10.97 -9.80
C GLN A 319 -4.89 -9.70 -10.09
N SER A 320 -4.52 -8.61 -9.43
CA SER A 320 -5.09 -7.30 -9.69
C SER A 320 -4.75 -6.82 -11.10
N VAL A 321 -5.66 -6.07 -11.70
CA VAL A 321 -5.41 -5.32 -12.93
C VAL A 321 -5.14 -3.87 -12.55
N ILE A 322 -4.00 -3.34 -12.97
CA ILE A 322 -3.62 -1.95 -12.76
C ILE A 322 -3.97 -1.17 -14.01
N GLN A 323 -4.84 -0.19 -13.85
CA GLN A 323 -5.28 0.70 -14.92
C GLN A 323 -4.55 2.03 -14.81
N ARG A 324 -4.05 2.52 -15.94
CA ARG A 324 -3.40 3.82 -16.06
C ARG A 324 -4.35 4.82 -16.69
N TYR A 325 -4.35 6.02 -16.13
CA TYR A 325 -5.11 7.14 -16.64
C TYR A 325 -4.23 8.38 -16.75
N ARG A 326 -4.40 9.13 -17.83
CA ARG A 326 -3.79 10.46 -17.98
C ARG A 326 -4.41 11.42 -16.95
N LYS A 327 -3.73 12.56 -16.70
CA LYS A 327 -4.20 13.62 -15.78
C LYS A 327 -5.63 14.14 -16.04
N ASN A 328 -6.12 14.00 -17.27
CA ASN A 328 -7.46 14.41 -17.69
C ASN A 328 -8.54 13.33 -17.46
N GLY A 329 -8.16 12.14 -16.98
CA GLY A 329 -9.06 11.01 -16.73
C GLY A 329 -9.24 10.07 -17.93
N THR A 330 -8.47 10.26 -19.01
CA THR A 330 -8.50 9.33 -20.15
C THR A 330 -7.67 8.09 -19.86
N PHE A 331 -8.25 6.90 -20.04
CA PHE A 331 -7.55 5.62 -19.94
C PHE A 331 -6.37 5.56 -20.92
N SER A 332 -5.20 5.12 -20.46
CA SER A 332 -3.97 5.01 -21.25
C SER A 332 -3.41 3.59 -21.35
N GLY A 333 -4.00 2.62 -20.66
CA GLY A 333 -3.64 1.21 -20.75
C GLY A 333 -3.70 0.51 -19.41
N GLU A 334 -3.44 -0.80 -19.41
CA GLU A 334 -3.48 -1.62 -18.20
C GLU A 334 -2.44 -2.73 -18.26
N PHE A 335 -2.12 -3.28 -17.09
CA PHE A 335 -1.28 -4.45 -16.92
C PHE A 335 -1.66 -5.20 -15.64
N LYS A 336 -1.13 -6.42 -15.46
CA LYS A 336 -1.36 -7.21 -14.23
C LYS A 336 -0.28 -6.96 -13.19
N ALA A 337 -0.67 -7.01 -11.92
CA ALA A 337 0.25 -7.01 -10.77
C ALA A 337 0.00 -8.26 -9.91
N GLY A 338 0.38 -8.22 -8.63
CA GLY A 338 0.11 -9.31 -7.69
C GLY A 338 -1.35 -9.33 -7.23
N ILE A 339 -1.63 -10.18 -6.24
CA ILE A 339 -2.97 -10.33 -5.66
C ILE A 339 -3.21 -9.19 -4.66
N ILE A 340 -4.37 -8.53 -4.77
CA ILE A 340 -4.80 -7.43 -3.90
C ILE A 340 -3.72 -6.32 -3.86
N THR A 341 -3.47 -5.67 -5.00
CA THR A 341 -2.56 -4.50 -5.04
C THR A 341 -3.20 -3.33 -4.31
N GLY A 342 -2.73 -3.01 -3.11
CA GLY A 342 -3.34 -2.01 -2.24
C GLY A 342 -2.79 -0.59 -2.39
N ASP A 343 -1.53 -0.45 -2.81
CA ASP A 343 -0.86 0.86 -2.83
C ASP A 343 0.29 0.95 -3.85
N PHE A 344 0.68 2.18 -4.18
CA PHE A 344 1.70 2.53 -5.17
C PHE A 344 2.71 3.50 -4.59
N TYR A 345 4.00 3.19 -4.73
CA TYR A 345 5.10 4.03 -4.30
C TYR A 345 5.96 4.41 -5.50
N PHE A 346 6.06 5.71 -5.74
CA PHE A 346 6.75 6.28 -6.87
C PHE A 346 8.18 6.63 -6.46
N TYR A 347 9.16 5.91 -7.00
CA TYR A 347 10.56 6.18 -6.69
C TYR A 347 11.23 6.83 -7.90
N TYR A 348 11.38 8.14 -7.81
CA TYR A 348 12.07 8.98 -8.78
C TYR A 348 13.36 9.54 -8.16
N PRO A 349 14.38 9.85 -8.98
CA PRO A 349 15.63 10.45 -8.53
C PRO A 349 15.45 11.79 -7.81
#